data_AF-A0A7Y8J344-F1
#
_entry.id   AF-A0A7Y8J344-F1
#
_cell.length_a   1.000
_cell.length_b   1.000
_cell.length_c   1.000
_cell.angle_alpha   90.00
_cell.angle_beta   90.00
_cell.angle_gamma   90.00
#
_symmetry.space_group_name_H-M   'P 1'
#
loop_
_entity.id
_entity.type
_entity.pdbx_description
1 polymer ?
#
loop_
_entity_poly.entity_id
_entity_poly.type
_entity_poly.pdbx_seq_one_letter_code
_entity_poly.pdbx_strand_id
1 'polypeptide(L)'
;YYFLEHGLADNPKTQKWQHRLNSLQNIWADGCNLNRDMKSLITNSGLKIIDLKNYYMKRDPKIVGYMYEGIAVKPNLQGRT
;
A
#
# COMPACT_ATOMS: atom_id res chain seq x y z
N TYR A 1 1.25 10.02 -11.25
CA TYR A 1 2.08 9.13 -10.44
C TYR A 1 1.49 7.73 -10.57
N TYR A 2 2.21 6.82 -11.24
CA TYR A 2 1.86 5.40 -11.26
C TYR A 2 2.58 4.74 -10.08
N PHE A 3 1.89 3.88 -9.32
CA PHE A 3 2.49 3.18 -8.19
C PHE A 3 2.16 1.68 -8.26
N LEU A 4 3.14 0.89 -7.84
CA LEU A 4 3.03 -0.56 -7.68
C LEU A 4 3.78 -0.94 -6.40
N GLU A 5 3.05 -1.04 -5.30
CA GLU A 5 3.62 -1.14 -3.95
C GLU A 5 3.01 -2.33 -3.20
N HIS A 6 3.78 -2.99 -2.35
CA HIS A 6 3.22 -3.96 -1.42
C HIS A 6 2.60 -3.23 -0.22
N GLY A 7 1.63 -3.83 0.48
CA GLY A 7 1.05 -3.17 1.65
C GLY A 7 0.11 -4.03 2.50
N LEU A 8 -0.62 -3.34 3.38
CA LEU A 8 -1.57 -3.94 4.31
C LEU A 8 -2.73 -4.61 3.54
N ALA A 9 -2.98 -5.88 3.80
CA ALA A 9 -4.06 -6.64 3.17
C ALA A 9 -5.46 -6.20 3.65
N ASP A 10 -6.50 -6.34 2.82
CA ASP A 10 -7.89 -6.08 3.26
C ASP A 10 -8.42 -7.14 4.23
N ASN A 11 -7.83 -8.34 4.22
CA ASN A 11 -8.27 -9.45 5.06
C ASN A 11 -7.76 -9.31 6.50
N PRO A 12 -8.64 -9.20 7.53
CA PRO A 12 -8.21 -9.01 8.92
C PRO A 12 -7.31 -10.13 9.47
N LYS A 13 -7.46 -11.36 9.00
CA LYS A 13 -6.59 -12.47 9.42
C LYS A 13 -5.16 -12.27 8.88
N THR A 14 -5.04 -11.82 7.63
CA THR A 14 -3.74 -11.51 7.02
C THR A 14 -3.11 -10.29 7.69
N GLN A 15 -3.88 -9.24 7.95
CA GLN A 15 -3.40 -8.05 8.67
C GLN A 15 -2.77 -8.40 10.01
N LYS A 16 -3.41 -9.26 10.83
CA LYS A 16 -2.87 -9.70 12.12
C LYS A 16 -1.47 -10.30 11.98
N TRP A 17 -1.25 -11.10 10.94
CA TRP A 17 0.07 -11.67 10.66
C TRP A 17 1.05 -10.63 10.12
N GLN A 18 0.60 -9.73 9.25
CA GLN A 18 1.40 -8.61 8.75
C GLN A 18 1.90 -7.72 9.90
N HIS A 19 1.05 -7.36 10.86
CA HIS A 19 1.47 -6.59 12.04
C HIS A 19 2.47 -7.35 12.92
N ARG A 20 2.29 -8.66 13.11
CA ARG A 20 3.21 -9.48 13.92
C ARG A 20 4.58 -9.66 13.28
N LEU A 21 4.61 -9.84 11.96
CA LEU A 21 5.84 -10.10 11.21
C LEU A 21 6.52 -8.82 10.73
N ASN A 22 5.87 -7.65 10.85
CA ASN A 22 6.39 -6.37 10.39
C ASN A 22 7.77 -6.04 10.98
N SER A 23 7.96 -6.27 12.28
CA SER A 23 9.24 -5.97 12.94
C SER A 23 10.37 -6.87 12.45
N LEU A 24 10.07 -8.13 12.11
CA LEU A 24 11.05 -9.03 11.51
C LEU A 24 11.34 -8.60 10.07
N GLN A 25 10.31 -8.31 9.27
CA GLN A 25 10.51 -7.90 7.88
C GLN A 25 11.27 -6.58 7.75
N ASN A 26 11.07 -5.62 8.65
CA ASN A 26 11.79 -4.35 8.66
C ASN A 26 13.31 -4.56 8.80
N ILE A 27 13.74 -5.57 9.56
CA ILE A 27 15.17 -5.91 9.72
C ILE A 27 15.73 -6.62 8.48
N TRP A 28 14.98 -7.55 7.90
CA TRP A 28 15.50 -8.45 6.86
C TRP A 28 15.28 -7.96 5.42
N ALA A 29 14.31 -7.09 5.18
CA ALA A 29 13.91 -6.61 3.86
C ALA A 29 14.15 -5.11 3.70
N ASP A 30 15.33 -4.62 4.11
CA ASP A 30 15.78 -3.24 3.89
C ASP A 30 14.77 -2.18 4.41
N GLY A 31 14.21 -2.40 5.61
CA GLY A 31 13.26 -1.46 6.21
C GLY A 31 11.83 -1.51 5.66
N CYS A 32 11.52 -2.49 4.80
CA CYS A 32 10.19 -2.73 4.25
C CYS A 32 9.13 -2.96 5.36
N ASN A 33 7.93 -2.39 5.20
CA ASN A 33 6.82 -2.51 6.18
C ASN A 33 5.59 -3.18 5.57
N LEU A 34 5.31 -4.41 5.98
CA LEU A 34 4.16 -5.22 5.57
C LEU A 34 2.81 -4.60 5.91
N ASN A 35 2.76 -3.81 6.97
CA ASN A 35 1.51 -3.26 7.51
C ASN A 35 1.21 -1.84 7.01
N ARG A 36 1.88 -1.41 5.94
CA ARG A 36 1.77 -0.04 5.46
C ARG A 36 0.54 0.11 4.57
N ASP A 37 -0.36 1.01 4.96
CA ASP A 37 -1.55 1.36 4.18
C ASP A 37 -1.17 2.40 3.11
N MET A 38 -0.88 1.91 1.91
CA MET A 38 -0.45 2.76 0.79
C MET A 38 -1.54 3.71 0.32
N LYS A 39 -2.81 3.29 0.40
CA LYS A 39 -3.93 4.15 0.04
C LYS A 39 -3.94 5.38 0.92
N SER A 40 -3.89 5.19 2.24
CA SER A 40 -3.88 6.29 3.21
C SER A 40 -2.65 7.17 3.06
N LEU A 41 -1.45 6.60 2.84
CA LEU A 41 -0.23 7.38 2.65
C LEU A 41 -0.28 8.26 1.41
N ILE A 42 -0.71 7.71 0.28
CA ILE A 42 -0.82 8.46 -0.98
C ILE A 42 -1.87 9.56 -0.85
N THR A 43 -3.04 9.29 -0.26
CA THR A 43 -4.06 10.34 -0.06
C THR A 43 -3.60 11.43 0.90
N ASN A 44 -2.90 11.07 1.98
CA ASN A 44 -2.41 12.03 2.97
C ASN A 44 -1.28 12.92 2.41
N SER A 45 -0.57 12.49 1.37
CA SER A 45 0.37 13.33 0.63
C SER A 45 -0.29 14.46 -0.18
N GLY A 46 -1.62 14.50 -0.24
CA GLY A 46 -2.38 15.47 -1.04
C GLY A 46 -2.60 15.04 -2.49
N LEU A 47 -2.25 13.81 -2.86
CA LEU A 47 -2.60 13.21 -4.15
C LEU A 47 -4.01 12.62 -4.12
N LYS A 48 -4.70 12.67 -5.25
CA LYS A 48 -5.97 11.98 -5.46
C LYS A 48 -5.71 10.70 -6.26
N ILE A 49 -6.06 9.56 -5.69
CA ILE A 49 -6.04 8.27 -6.40
C ILE A 49 -7.24 8.22 -7.35
N ILE A 50 -7.00 7.91 -8.62
CA ILE A 50 -8.02 7.84 -9.69
C ILE A 50 -8.23 6.43 -10.23
N ASP A 51 -7.25 5.54 -10.04
CA ASP A 51 -7.37 4.10 -10.27
C ASP A 51 -6.62 3.37 -9.17
N LEU A 52 -7.21 2.30 -8.64
CA LEU A 52 -6.61 1.47 -7.61
C LEU A 52 -7.10 0.03 -7.75
N LYS A 53 -6.14 -0.88 -7.85
CA LYS A 53 -6.32 -2.32 -7.85
C LYS A 53 -5.52 -2.93 -6.71
N ASN A 54 -6.17 -3.85 -6.01
CA ASN A 54 -5.57 -4.61 -4.94
C ASN A 54 -5.66 -6.09 -5.26
N TYR A 55 -4.55 -6.80 -5.09
CA TYR A 55 -4.50 -8.23 -5.37
C TYR A 55 -3.39 -8.93 -4.62
N TYR A 56 -3.52 -10.26 -4.52
CA TYR A 56 -2.44 -11.12 -4.04
C TYR A 56 -1.62 -11.62 -5.21
N MET A 57 -0.30 -11.52 -5.11
CA MET A 57 0.63 -12.17 -6.03
C MET A 57 0.46 -13.68 -5.95
N LYS A 58 0.35 -14.35 -7.10
CA LYS A 58 0.05 -15.79 -7.17
C LYS A 58 1.12 -16.69 -6.55
N ARG A 59 2.38 -16.24 -6.57
CA ARG A 59 3.54 -17.05 -6.15
C ARG A 59 4.07 -16.68 -4.76
N ASP A 60 3.56 -15.59 -4.18
CA ASP A 60 4.07 -15.08 -2.92
C ASP A 60 3.12 -15.44 -1.77
N PRO A 61 3.66 -15.65 -0.55
CA PRO A 61 2.82 -15.82 0.63
C PRO A 61 1.87 -14.63 0.81
N LYS A 62 0.61 -14.89 1.16
CA LYS A 62 -0.44 -13.86 1.31
C LYS A 62 -0.06 -12.69 2.23
N ILE A 63 0.83 -12.93 3.18
CA ILE A 63 1.29 -11.93 4.15
C ILE A 63 2.18 -10.88 3.48
N VAL A 64 3.03 -11.29 2.54
CA VAL A 64 4.02 -10.42 1.89
C VAL A 64 3.60 -10.00 0.47
N GLY A 65 2.75 -10.79 -0.18
CA GLY A 65 2.38 -10.62 -1.59
C GLY A 65 1.12 -9.81 -1.83
N TYR A 66 0.64 -9.00 -0.89
CA TYR A 66 -0.52 -8.13 -1.14
C TYR A 66 -0.07 -6.82 -1.78
N MET A 67 -0.56 -6.55 -2.99
CA MET A 67 -0.13 -5.46 -3.84
C MET A 67 -1.22 -4.40 -4.01
N TYR A 68 -0.76 -3.15 -4.09
CA TYR A 68 -1.48 -1.95 -4.48
C TYR A 68 -0.92 -1.49 -5.82
N GLU A 69 -1.75 -1.45 -6.85
CA GLU A 69 -1.39 -0.95 -8.17
C GLU A 69 -2.36 0.15 -8.55
N GLY A 70 -1.87 1.30 -8.99
CA GLY A 70 -2.79 2.38 -9.31
C GLY A 70 -2.14 3.65 -9.84
N ILE A 71 -3.00 4.64 -10.03
CA ILE A 71 -2.64 5.96 -10.55
C ILE A 71 -3.15 7.02 -9.58
N ALA A 72 -2.27 7.91 -9.17
CA ALA A 72 -2.61 9.12 -8.42
C ALA A 72 -2.20 10.39 -9.17
N VAL A 73 -3.00 11.44 -9.02
CA VAL A 73 -2.81 12.75 -9.65
C VAL A 73 -2.82 13.85 -8.59
N LYS A 74 -2.12 14.94 -8.87
CA LYS A 74 -2.29 16.16 -8.07
C LYS A 74 -3.72 16.69 -8.32
N PRO A 75 -4.51 16.98 -7.29
CA PRO A 75 -5.79 17.65 -7.48
C PRO A 75 -5.55 18.98 -8.21
N ASN A 76 -6.31 19.26 -9.27
CA ASN A 76 -6.27 20.57 -9.90
C ASN A 76 -6.72 21.60 -8.87
N LEU A 77 -5.85 22.53 -8.50
CA LEU A 77 -6.18 23.71 -7.70
C LEU A 77 -6.97 24.69 -8.57
N GLN A 78 -8.14 24.31 -9.08
CA GLN A 78 -9.07 25.24 -9.71
C GLN A 78 -10.08 25.67 -8.65
N GLY A 79 -9.73 26.75 -7.94
CA GLY A 79 -10.55 27.30 -6.86
C GLY A 79 -9.87 28.40 -6.04
N ARG A 80 -8.92 29.14 -6.63
CA ARG A 80 -8.44 30.41 -6.09
C ARG A 80 -8.76 31.50 -7.12
N THR A 81 -10.01 31.95 -7.09
CA THR A 81 -10.39 33.30 -7.50
C THR A 81 -10.20 34.22 -6.31
#